data_AF-A0A2J6H150-F1
#
_entry.id   AF-A0A2J6H150-F1
#
_cell.length_a   1.000
_cell.length_b   1.000
_cell.length_c   1.000
_cell.angle_alpha   90.00
_cell.angle_beta   90.00
_cell.angle_gamma   90.00
#
_symmetry.space_group_name_H-M   'P 1'
#
loop_
_entity.id
_entity.type
_entity.pdbx_description
1 polymer ?
#
loop_
_entity_poly.entity_id
_entity_poly.type
_entity_poly.pdbx_seq_one_letter_code
_entity_poly.pdbx_strand_id
1 'polypeptide(L)'
;MSKEKNQDKKLYYQVKKSTDLSNLPEIKGYDFENQFDFNDFLESFSTTGIQATNLGEAVHIIRAMIREDAKIYLSFTSNMISSGVREIIKYLVKQKKVHILSTAAGGVEEDVIKSRSPFRLGNFETSGKTLFDAGVGRIGNIFGTNEQYSYFEFFMRKAFDRLREEKEKEGITIVSPSQIIKMFGKILEEEKDYDHESSYIYWAYKNDISVYCPGIVDGAIGDMLYFYKKTHKGFTIDPTLDHEKIIDETMNSSKTGAIVLGGGISKHYILNANIFKEGFDYAVYISTATPYDGSDSGGNEEEAKTWAKIKIDAPHTKVYCDASIAFPLIVAGTFIKIKDKN
;
A
#
# COMPACT_ATOMS: atom_id res chain seq x y z
N MET A 1 8.35 -81.21 15.57
CA MET A 1 7.09 -80.50 15.86
C MET A 1 7.38 -79.32 16.79
N SER A 2 7.33 -78.09 16.28
CA SER A 2 6.84 -76.89 16.99
C SER A 2 7.23 -75.63 16.20
N LYS A 3 6.46 -75.33 15.15
CA LYS A 3 6.31 -73.96 14.67
C LYS A 3 5.13 -73.36 15.43
N GLU A 4 5.39 -72.55 16.46
CA GLU A 4 4.39 -71.63 17.01
C GLU A 4 5.01 -70.23 17.04
N LYS A 5 4.65 -69.41 16.06
CA LYS A 5 3.55 -68.43 16.07
C LYS A 5 4.15 -67.05 16.33
N ASN A 6 4.69 -66.47 15.27
CA ASN A 6 4.68 -65.01 15.13
C ASN A 6 3.20 -64.60 15.09
N GLN A 7 2.69 -64.12 16.22
CA GLN A 7 1.38 -63.46 16.26
C GLN A 7 1.50 -62.15 15.49
N ASP A 8 1.02 -62.15 14.26
CA ASP A 8 0.68 -60.93 13.53
C ASP A 8 -0.30 -60.12 14.39
N LYS A 9 0.20 -59.08 15.06
CA LYS A 9 -0.64 -58.03 15.63
C LYS A 9 -1.28 -57.27 14.48
N LYS A 10 -2.36 -57.80 13.91
CA LYS A 10 -3.23 -57.05 13.00
C LYS A 10 -3.75 -55.83 13.75
N LEU A 11 -3.33 -54.65 13.31
CA LEU A 11 -3.94 -53.38 13.70
C LEU A 11 -5.40 -53.40 13.23
N TYR A 12 -6.35 -53.66 14.13
CA TYR A 12 -7.80 -53.58 13.87
C TYR A 12 -8.27 -52.13 13.90
N TYR A 13 -7.66 -51.24 13.12
CA TYR A 13 -8.18 -49.89 12.96
C TYR A 13 -9.37 -49.92 12.01
N GLN A 14 -10.57 -49.70 12.54
CA GLN A 14 -11.77 -49.52 11.72
C GLN A 14 -11.76 -48.11 11.14
N VAL A 15 -11.71 -48.01 9.80
CA VAL A 15 -11.79 -46.72 9.11
C VAL A 15 -13.14 -46.08 9.43
N LYS A 16 -13.11 -44.96 10.14
CA LYS A 16 -14.31 -44.17 10.43
C LYS A 16 -14.81 -43.56 9.13
N LYS A 17 -16.11 -43.75 8.82
CA LYS A 17 -16.73 -43.10 7.65
C LYS A 17 -16.65 -41.58 7.82
N SER A 18 -16.06 -40.89 6.84
CA SER A 18 -15.92 -39.44 6.83
C SER A 18 -17.16 -38.75 6.24
N THR A 19 -17.28 -37.46 6.53
CA THR A 19 -18.21 -36.55 5.84
C THR A 19 -17.82 -36.45 4.36
N ASP A 20 -18.81 -36.29 3.48
CA ASP A 20 -18.59 -35.98 2.07
C ASP A 20 -18.21 -34.50 1.91
N LEU A 21 -17.12 -34.24 1.21
CA LEU A 21 -16.55 -32.91 0.97
C LEU A 21 -16.59 -32.51 -0.51
N SER A 22 -17.29 -33.27 -1.36
CA SER A 22 -17.34 -33.06 -2.82
C SER A 22 -17.98 -31.74 -3.26
N ASN A 23 -18.67 -31.04 -2.35
CA ASN A 23 -19.22 -29.71 -2.58
C ASN A 23 -18.19 -28.58 -2.40
N LEU A 24 -17.00 -28.87 -1.87
CA LEU A 24 -15.91 -27.92 -1.73
C LEU A 24 -15.00 -27.93 -2.98
N PRO A 25 -14.34 -26.81 -3.33
CA PRO A 25 -13.36 -26.80 -4.40
C PRO A 25 -12.23 -27.81 -4.16
N GLU A 26 -11.87 -28.57 -5.20
CA GLU A 26 -10.72 -29.48 -5.15
C GLU A 26 -9.41 -28.68 -5.10
N ILE A 27 -8.47 -29.11 -4.26
CA ILE A 27 -7.12 -28.52 -4.22
C ILE A 27 -6.39 -28.92 -5.50
N LYS A 28 -6.08 -27.91 -6.33
CA LYS A 28 -5.40 -28.10 -7.60
C LYS A 28 -4.60 -26.84 -7.95
N GLY A 29 -3.31 -27.02 -8.20
CA GLY A 29 -2.43 -25.96 -8.69
C GLY A 29 -2.43 -25.86 -10.22
N TYR A 30 -1.66 -24.90 -10.74
CA TYR A 30 -1.43 -24.75 -12.17
C TYR A 30 -0.71 -25.97 -12.77
N ASP A 31 -1.20 -26.44 -13.93
CA ASP A 31 -0.60 -27.54 -14.67
C ASP A 31 0.42 -27.02 -15.70
N PHE A 32 1.70 -27.16 -15.38
CA PHE A 32 2.81 -26.72 -16.23
C PHE A 32 3.14 -27.68 -17.39
N GLU A 33 2.45 -28.82 -17.53
CA GLU A 33 2.59 -29.67 -18.72
C GLU A 33 1.89 -29.06 -19.95
N ASN A 34 0.92 -28.18 -19.72
CA ASN A 34 0.23 -27.43 -20.78
C ASN A 34 0.99 -26.16 -21.19
N GLN A 35 0.59 -25.55 -22.31
CA GLN A 35 1.13 -24.25 -22.71
C GLN A 35 0.83 -23.21 -21.62
N PHE A 36 1.88 -22.51 -21.17
CA PHE A 36 1.75 -21.50 -20.12
C PHE A 36 0.76 -20.39 -20.52
N ASP A 37 -0.24 -20.21 -19.67
CA ASP A 37 -1.21 -19.14 -19.73
C ASP A 37 -1.20 -18.40 -18.40
N PHE A 38 -0.93 -17.10 -18.48
CA PHE A 38 -0.75 -16.28 -17.29
C PHE A 38 -2.07 -16.04 -16.53
N ASN A 39 -3.22 -16.04 -17.22
CA ASN A 39 -4.53 -15.90 -16.58
C ASN A 39 -4.87 -17.16 -15.81
N ASP A 40 -4.74 -18.31 -16.45
CA ASP A 40 -4.99 -19.61 -15.81
C ASP A 40 -4.01 -19.83 -14.65
N PHE A 41 -2.76 -19.34 -14.78
CA PHE A 41 -1.79 -19.35 -13.70
C PHE A 41 -2.25 -18.52 -12.49
N LEU A 42 -2.65 -17.26 -12.69
CA LEU A 42 -3.16 -16.44 -11.59
C LEU A 42 -4.47 -16.97 -11.00
N GLU A 43 -5.38 -17.47 -11.83
CA GLU A 43 -6.67 -18.03 -11.39
C GLU A 43 -6.47 -19.31 -10.57
N SER A 44 -5.46 -20.13 -10.90
CA SER A 44 -5.13 -21.35 -10.14
C SER A 44 -4.79 -21.09 -8.66
N PHE A 45 -4.40 -19.85 -8.29
CA PHE A 45 -4.10 -19.52 -6.89
C PHE A 45 -5.32 -19.70 -5.99
N SER A 46 -6.54 -19.46 -6.49
CA SER A 46 -7.78 -19.67 -5.75
C SER A 46 -7.97 -21.12 -5.25
N THR A 47 -7.41 -22.12 -5.98
CA THR A 47 -7.50 -23.55 -5.64
C THR A 47 -6.18 -24.16 -5.16
N THR A 48 -5.12 -23.36 -5.03
CA THR A 48 -3.78 -23.86 -4.65
C THR A 48 -3.65 -24.11 -3.13
N GLY A 49 -4.35 -23.33 -2.30
CA GLY A 49 -4.32 -23.45 -0.83
C GLY A 49 -3.38 -22.48 -0.13
N ILE A 50 -3.53 -22.37 1.20
CA ILE A 50 -2.72 -21.49 2.08
C ILE A 50 -2.81 -20.01 1.60
N GLN A 51 -1.70 -19.28 1.51
CA GLN A 51 -1.70 -17.86 1.12
C GLN A 51 -1.92 -17.64 -0.39
N ALA A 52 -1.77 -18.69 -1.21
CA ALA A 52 -2.14 -18.59 -2.62
C ALA A 52 -3.66 -18.37 -2.75
N THR A 53 -4.47 -19.10 -1.97
CA THR A 53 -5.93 -18.90 -1.96
C THR A 53 -6.29 -17.47 -1.55
N ASN A 54 -5.67 -16.92 -0.50
CA ASN A 54 -5.89 -15.52 -0.10
C ASN A 54 -5.50 -14.53 -1.22
N LEU A 55 -4.46 -14.81 -2.01
CA LEU A 55 -4.08 -13.99 -3.17
C LEU A 55 -5.13 -14.07 -4.29
N GLY A 56 -5.65 -15.26 -4.58
CA GLY A 56 -6.76 -15.46 -5.52
C GLY A 56 -8.04 -14.73 -5.08
N GLU A 57 -8.40 -14.85 -3.80
CA GLU A 57 -9.49 -14.10 -3.18
C GLU A 57 -9.28 -12.58 -3.31
N ALA A 58 -8.06 -12.08 -3.10
CA ALA A 58 -7.75 -10.66 -3.23
C ALA A 58 -8.03 -10.16 -4.65
N VAL A 59 -7.68 -10.96 -5.67
CA VAL A 59 -8.00 -10.68 -7.08
C VAL A 59 -9.51 -10.63 -7.29
N HIS A 60 -10.27 -11.60 -6.77
CA HIS A 60 -11.73 -11.62 -6.91
C HIS A 60 -12.42 -10.43 -6.21
N ILE A 61 -11.98 -10.09 -5.00
CA ILE A 61 -12.53 -8.97 -4.23
C ILE A 61 -12.24 -7.65 -4.95
N ILE A 62 -11.02 -7.43 -5.46
CA ILE A 62 -10.69 -6.20 -6.21
C ILE A 62 -11.46 -6.15 -7.54
N ARG A 63 -11.64 -7.27 -8.25
CA ARG A 63 -12.52 -7.33 -9.42
C ARG A 63 -13.96 -6.93 -9.07
N ALA A 64 -14.45 -7.31 -7.89
CA ALA A 64 -15.76 -6.88 -7.39
C ALA A 64 -15.79 -5.37 -7.10
N MET A 65 -14.78 -4.81 -6.44
CA MET A 65 -14.64 -3.36 -6.22
C MET A 65 -14.74 -2.59 -7.55
N ILE A 66 -14.04 -3.06 -8.59
CA ILE A 66 -14.04 -2.44 -9.93
C ILE A 66 -15.42 -2.56 -10.60
N ARG A 67 -16.04 -3.74 -10.57
CA ARG A 67 -17.35 -3.99 -11.18
C ARG A 67 -18.46 -3.16 -10.55
N GLU A 68 -18.39 -2.95 -9.25
CA GLU A 68 -19.38 -2.20 -8.48
C GLU A 68 -19.06 -0.71 -8.33
N ASP A 69 -18.07 -0.22 -9.10
CA ASP A 69 -17.65 1.18 -9.12
C ASP A 69 -17.37 1.74 -7.72
N ALA A 70 -16.74 0.92 -6.87
CA ALA A 70 -16.39 1.32 -5.52
C ALA A 70 -15.28 2.36 -5.54
N LYS A 71 -15.38 3.37 -4.66
CA LYS A 71 -14.29 4.30 -4.42
C LYS A 71 -13.14 3.58 -3.70
N ILE A 72 -12.10 3.25 -4.44
CA ILE A 72 -10.90 2.54 -3.96
C ILE A 72 -9.94 3.49 -3.22
N TYR A 73 -9.64 3.14 -1.98
CA TYR A 73 -8.64 3.73 -1.10
C TYR A 73 -7.41 2.84 -1.13
N LEU A 74 -6.27 3.40 -1.52
CA LEU A 74 -4.99 2.70 -1.54
C LEU A 74 -4.09 3.26 -0.43
N SER A 75 -3.83 2.43 0.58
CA SER A 75 -2.89 2.71 1.66
C SER A 75 -1.58 1.97 1.42
N PHE A 76 -0.45 2.63 1.64
CA PHE A 76 0.86 1.99 1.58
C PHE A 76 1.85 2.58 2.60
N THR A 77 2.87 1.80 2.96
CA THR A 77 3.99 2.26 3.80
C THR A 77 5.12 2.85 2.95
N SER A 78 6.01 3.65 3.55
CA SER A 78 7.09 4.35 2.84
C SER A 78 7.96 3.43 1.98
N ASN A 79 8.27 2.22 2.48
CA ASN A 79 9.11 1.25 1.77
C ASN A 79 8.52 0.78 0.43
N MET A 80 7.20 0.92 0.21
CA MET A 80 6.60 0.66 -1.10
C MET A 80 7.10 1.64 -2.15
N ILE A 81 7.35 2.90 -1.77
CA ILE A 81 7.88 3.94 -2.65
C ILE A 81 9.40 3.84 -2.80
N SER A 82 10.12 3.41 -1.75
CA SER A 82 11.54 3.05 -1.87
C SER A 82 11.73 1.97 -2.93
N SER A 83 10.86 0.95 -2.91
CA SER A 83 10.88 -0.20 -3.82
C SER A 83 10.36 0.11 -5.23
N GLY A 84 10.32 -0.93 -6.09
CA GLY A 84 9.69 -0.87 -7.42
C GLY A 84 8.16 -0.93 -7.40
N VAL A 85 7.52 -1.08 -6.23
CA VAL A 85 6.06 -0.95 -6.09
C VAL A 85 5.61 0.47 -6.42
N ARG A 86 6.49 1.47 -6.26
CA ARG A 86 6.29 2.86 -6.71
C ARG A 86 5.74 2.94 -8.13
N GLU A 87 6.34 2.23 -9.08
CA GLU A 87 5.94 2.30 -10.49
C GLU A 87 4.53 1.73 -10.72
N ILE A 88 4.12 0.76 -9.91
CA ILE A 88 2.78 0.17 -9.92
C ILE A 88 1.77 1.16 -9.34
N ILE A 89 2.08 1.76 -8.19
CA ILE A 89 1.25 2.81 -7.58
C ILE A 89 1.06 3.97 -8.57
N LYS A 90 2.15 4.47 -9.16
CA LYS A 90 2.12 5.49 -10.21
C LYS A 90 1.20 5.08 -11.37
N TYR A 91 1.29 3.84 -11.85
CA TYR A 91 0.40 3.35 -12.91
C TYR A 91 -1.07 3.45 -12.50
N LEU A 92 -1.44 2.96 -11.31
CA LEU A 92 -2.82 2.99 -10.81
C LEU A 92 -3.33 4.44 -10.68
N VAL A 93 -2.49 5.35 -10.19
CA VAL A 93 -2.83 6.77 -10.05
C VAL A 93 -2.95 7.45 -11.41
N LYS A 94 -1.99 7.24 -12.32
CA LYS A 94 -2.01 7.77 -13.69
C LYS A 94 -3.27 7.33 -14.46
N GLN A 95 -3.67 6.08 -14.28
CA GLN A 95 -4.84 5.48 -14.94
C GLN A 95 -6.15 5.66 -14.17
N LYS A 96 -6.17 6.49 -13.11
CA LYS A 96 -7.35 6.75 -12.25
C LYS A 96 -8.04 5.47 -11.76
N LYS A 97 -7.25 4.45 -11.40
CA LYS A 97 -7.73 3.16 -10.87
C LYS A 97 -7.95 3.19 -9.35
N VAL A 98 -7.42 4.20 -8.70
CA VAL A 98 -7.56 4.46 -7.26
C VAL A 98 -7.97 5.92 -7.08
N HIS A 99 -8.66 6.22 -5.97
CA HIS A 99 -9.36 7.50 -5.80
C HIS A 99 -8.84 8.28 -4.60
N ILE A 100 -8.35 7.59 -3.57
CA ILE A 100 -7.75 8.19 -2.37
C ILE A 100 -6.47 7.41 -2.03
N LEU A 101 -5.43 8.14 -1.66
CA LEU A 101 -4.14 7.58 -1.26
C LEU A 101 -3.85 7.95 0.20
N SER A 102 -3.24 7.03 0.95
CA SER A 102 -2.68 7.32 2.27
C SER A 102 -1.30 6.69 2.45
N THR A 103 -0.35 7.47 2.94
CA THR A 103 1.04 7.02 3.18
C THR A 103 1.68 7.74 4.36
N ALA A 104 2.82 7.23 4.84
CA ALA A 104 3.72 7.94 5.74
C ALA A 104 4.64 8.91 4.97
N ALA A 105 5.35 9.79 5.69
CA ALA A 105 6.13 10.88 5.09
C ALA A 105 7.21 10.38 4.11
N GLY A 106 7.90 9.28 4.45
CA GLY A 106 8.85 8.61 3.56
C GLY A 106 8.26 8.27 2.19
N GLY A 107 6.99 7.83 2.14
CA GLY A 107 6.30 7.54 0.87
C GLY A 107 5.95 8.80 0.05
N VAL A 108 6.03 9.99 0.64
CA VAL A 108 5.90 11.26 -0.08
C VAL A 108 7.28 11.72 -0.57
N GLU A 109 8.25 11.86 0.33
CA GLU A 109 9.56 12.43 0.01
C GLU A 109 10.35 11.56 -0.98
N GLU A 110 10.29 10.23 -0.85
CA GLU A 110 11.06 9.35 -1.70
C GLU A 110 10.53 9.31 -3.14
N ASP A 111 9.25 9.62 -3.38
CA ASP A 111 8.72 9.77 -4.73
C ASP A 111 9.27 11.01 -5.42
N VAL A 112 9.39 12.12 -4.69
CA VAL A 112 10.03 13.35 -5.17
C VAL A 112 11.51 13.09 -5.44
N ILE A 113 12.23 12.48 -4.48
CA ILE A 113 13.66 12.14 -4.62
C ILE A 113 13.90 11.26 -5.85
N LYS A 114 13.12 10.18 -6.01
CA LYS A 114 13.24 9.23 -7.12
C LYS A 114 12.82 9.81 -8.47
N SER A 115 12.11 10.92 -8.49
CA SER A 115 11.82 11.66 -9.73
C SER A 115 13.02 12.45 -10.25
N ARG A 116 14.01 12.75 -9.39
CA ARG A 116 15.28 13.34 -9.80
C ARG A 116 16.38 12.29 -10.00
N SER A 117 16.49 11.34 -9.08
CA SER A 117 17.61 10.40 -9.07
C SER A 117 17.22 9.04 -8.48
N PRO A 118 17.61 7.91 -9.10
CA PRO A 118 17.16 6.61 -8.68
C PRO A 118 17.86 6.14 -7.39
N PHE A 119 17.11 5.45 -6.53
CA PHE A 119 17.72 4.58 -5.53
C PHE A 119 18.32 3.33 -6.18
N ARG A 120 19.25 2.67 -5.49
CA ARG A 120 20.00 1.53 -6.01
C ARG A 120 19.77 0.28 -5.19
N LEU A 121 19.75 -0.87 -5.86
CA LEU A 121 19.72 -2.15 -5.19
C LEU A 121 21.05 -2.35 -4.44
N GLY A 122 20.93 -2.68 -3.17
CA GLY A 122 22.00 -2.98 -2.25
C GLY A 122 21.81 -4.37 -1.63
N ASN A 123 22.18 -4.48 -0.35
CA ASN A 123 22.11 -5.74 0.40
C ASN A 123 21.65 -5.46 1.84
N PHE A 124 20.82 -6.35 2.40
CA PHE A 124 20.37 -6.28 3.78
C PHE A 124 21.55 -6.31 4.77
N GLU A 125 22.62 -7.04 4.49
CA GLU A 125 23.69 -7.31 5.46
C GLU A 125 24.89 -6.36 5.37
N THR A 126 24.84 -5.35 4.48
CA THR A 126 25.94 -4.39 4.38
C THR A 126 26.10 -3.60 5.68
N SER A 127 27.33 -3.53 6.19
CA SER A 127 27.68 -2.86 7.45
C SER A 127 27.18 -1.42 7.49
N GLY A 128 26.44 -1.08 8.55
CA GLY A 128 25.94 0.27 8.78
C GLY A 128 27.05 1.31 8.87
N LYS A 129 28.21 0.96 9.47
CA LYS A 129 29.36 1.87 9.53
C LYS A 129 29.89 2.19 8.14
N THR A 130 30.04 1.18 7.29
CA THR A 130 30.54 1.36 5.91
C THR A 130 29.62 2.26 5.10
N LEU A 131 28.31 2.07 5.21
CA LEU A 131 27.33 2.91 4.51
C LEU A 131 27.31 4.34 5.05
N PHE A 132 27.36 4.51 6.38
CA PHE A 132 27.42 5.82 7.02
C PHE A 132 28.65 6.62 6.59
N ASP A 133 29.84 6.01 6.65
CA ASP A 133 31.10 6.66 6.24
C ASP A 133 31.08 7.04 4.74
N ALA A 134 30.31 6.32 3.93
CA ALA A 134 30.11 6.60 2.51
C ALA A 134 28.95 7.57 2.20
N GLY A 135 28.23 8.06 3.22
CA GLY A 135 27.06 8.93 3.03
C GLY A 135 25.88 8.23 2.35
N VAL A 136 25.64 6.97 2.68
CA VAL A 136 24.57 6.13 2.12
C VAL A 136 23.61 5.68 3.23
N GLY A 137 22.32 5.95 3.04
CA GLY A 137 21.22 5.39 3.83
C GLY A 137 20.78 4.03 3.30
N ARG A 138 20.34 3.14 4.20
CA ARG A 138 19.82 1.81 3.87
C ARG A 138 18.35 1.68 4.23
N ILE A 139 17.56 1.19 3.30
CA ILE A 139 16.15 0.82 3.45
C ILE A 139 16.03 -0.66 3.05
N GLY A 140 16.18 -1.58 4.01
CA GLY A 140 16.27 -3.02 3.70
C GLY A 140 17.48 -3.33 2.82
N ASN A 141 17.25 -3.77 1.58
CA ASN A 141 18.27 -3.95 0.55
C ASN A 141 18.27 -2.84 -0.51
N ILE A 142 17.77 -1.65 -0.21
CA ILE A 142 17.76 -0.49 -1.11
C ILE A 142 18.64 0.60 -0.50
N PHE A 143 19.46 1.24 -1.33
CA PHE A 143 20.36 2.31 -0.94
C PHE A 143 19.96 3.64 -1.58
N GLY A 144 19.93 4.70 -0.76
CA GLY A 144 19.82 6.10 -1.17
C GLY A 144 20.99 6.89 -0.59
N THR A 145 21.51 7.89 -1.31
CA THR A 145 22.66 8.68 -0.87
C THR A 145 22.24 9.99 -0.21
N ASN A 146 23.07 10.51 0.70
CA ASN A 146 22.82 11.80 1.35
C ASN A 146 22.72 12.95 0.33
N GLU A 147 23.42 12.85 -0.81
CA GLU A 147 23.31 13.83 -1.91
C GLU A 147 21.87 13.93 -2.44
N GLN A 148 21.17 12.79 -2.55
CA GLN A 148 19.78 12.75 -3.01
C GLN A 148 18.86 13.49 -2.03
N TYR A 149 19.08 13.32 -0.73
CA TYR A 149 18.35 14.05 0.31
C TYR A 149 18.69 15.55 0.31
N SER A 150 19.94 15.95 0.05
CA SER A 150 20.30 17.36 -0.13
C SER A 150 19.54 18.03 -1.28
N TYR A 151 19.37 17.34 -2.42
CA TYR A 151 18.54 17.88 -3.51
C TYR A 151 17.06 18.00 -3.12
N PHE A 152 16.57 17.08 -2.28
CA PHE A 152 15.23 17.18 -1.72
C PHE A 152 15.08 18.38 -0.78
N GLU A 153 16.10 18.72 0.01
CA GLU A 153 16.08 19.96 0.80
C GLU A 153 15.92 21.21 -0.10
N PHE A 154 16.60 21.25 -1.25
CA PHE A 154 16.43 22.35 -2.22
C PHE A 154 15.01 22.39 -2.80
N PHE A 155 14.43 21.23 -3.10
CA PHE A 155 13.03 21.13 -3.52
C PHE A 155 12.08 21.66 -2.43
N MET A 156 12.30 21.27 -1.18
CA MET A 156 11.48 21.71 -0.04
C MET A 156 11.53 23.23 0.16
N ARG A 157 12.69 23.86 -0.02
CA ARG A 157 12.81 25.33 0.03
C ARG A 157 11.93 26.01 -1.03
N LYS A 158 11.93 25.48 -2.26
CA LYS A 158 11.04 25.96 -3.33
C LYS A 158 9.57 25.77 -2.97
N ALA A 159 9.22 24.63 -2.37
CA ALA A 159 7.86 24.38 -1.90
C ALA A 159 7.42 25.39 -0.83
N PHE A 160 8.30 25.74 0.11
CA PHE A 160 8.00 26.76 1.10
C PHE A 160 7.85 28.15 0.51
N ASP A 161 8.71 28.54 -0.45
CA ASP A 161 8.58 29.83 -1.14
C ASP A 161 7.25 29.92 -1.90
N ARG A 162 6.85 28.84 -2.57
CA ARG A 162 5.58 28.76 -3.32
C ARG A 162 4.35 28.80 -2.41
N LEU A 163 4.37 28.04 -1.31
CA LEU A 163 3.31 28.08 -0.30
C LEU A 163 3.16 29.48 0.29
N ARG A 164 4.28 30.16 0.54
CA ARG A 164 4.29 31.55 1.02
C ARG A 164 3.68 32.50 -0.03
N GLU A 165 4.09 32.43 -1.28
CA GLU A 165 3.55 33.29 -2.36
C GLU A 165 2.03 33.12 -2.57
N GLU A 166 1.53 31.89 -2.48
CA GLU A 166 0.11 31.61 -2.64
C GLU A 166 -0.70 32.03 -1.41
N LYS A 167 -0.15 31.83 -0.19
CA LYS A 167 -0.90 32.01 1.06
C LYS A 167 -0.70 33.34 1.76
N GLU A 168 0.41 34.06 1.54
CA GLU A 168 0.57 35.46 1.99
C GLU A 168 -0.43 36.39 1.30
N LYS A 169 -0.82 36.11 0.06
CA LYS A 169 -1.90 36.84 -0.63
C LYS A 169 -3.27 36.66 0.05
N GLU A 170 -3.46 35.53 0.74
CA GLU A 170 -4.69 35.18 1.43
C GLU A 170 -4.65 35.51 2.93
N GLY A 171 -3.48 35.90 3.47
CA GLY A 171 -3.28 36.12 4.90
C GLY A 171 -3.32 34.84 5.75
N ILE A 172 -3.22 33.66 5.13
CA ILE A 172 -3.37 32.35 5.78
C ILE A 172 -1.98 31.75 6.00
N THR A 173 -1.72 31.23 7.19
CA THR A 173 -0.48 30.49 7.50
C THR A 173 -0.74 29.03 7.87
N ILE A 174 -1.99 28.56 7.73
CA ILE A 174 -2.43 27.21 8.08
C ILE A 174 -2.58 26.41 6.78
N VAL A 175 -1.88 25.27 6.70
CA VAL A 175 -1.94 24.35 5.54
C VAL A 175 -2.15 22.93 6.02
N SER A 176 -2.84 22.11 5.23
CA SER A 176 -2.95 20.68 5.50
C SER A 176 -1.81 19.88 4.85
N PRO A 177 -1.50 18.66 5.34
CA PRO A 177 -0.55 17.77 4.67
C PRO A 177 -0.85 17.55 3.19
N SER A 178 -2.10 17.29 2.82
CA SER A 178 -2.50 17.07 1.42
C SER A 178 -2.31 18.31 0.54
N GLN A 179 -2.45 19.52 1.08
CA GLN A 179 -2.14 20.76 0.37
C GLN A 179 -0.64 20.89 0.05
N ILE A 180 0.22 20.53 1.01
CA ILE A 180 1.68 20.47 0.78
C ILE A 180 2.01 19.44 -0.29
N ILE A 181 1.40 18.25 -0.24
CA ILE A 181 1.66 17.19 -1.23
C ILE A 181 1.15 17.59 -2.62
N LYS A 182 -0.03 18.22 -2.72
CA LYS A 182 -0.55 18.76 -3.98
C LYS A 182 0.39 19.82 -4.57
N MET A 183 1.01 20.64 -3.72
CA MET A 183 2.04 21.60 -4.11
C MET A 183 3.27 20.90 -4.69
N PHE A 184 3.71 19.77 -4.13
CA PHE A 184 4.84 19.02 -4.68
C PHE A 184 4.56 18.54 -6.11
N GLY A 185 3.35 18.06 -6.39
CA GLY A 185 2.95 17.65 -7.73
C GLY A 185 3.02 18.80 -8.75
N LYS A 186 2.62 20.01 -8.36
CA LYS A 186 2.74 21.23 -9.17
C LYS A 186 4.20 21.62 -9.42
N ILE A 187 5.04 21.58 -8.39
CA ILE A 187 6.47 21.94 -8.52
C ILE A 187 7.19 20.93 -9.42
N LEU A 188 6.90 19.64 -9.29
CA LEU A 188 7.46 18.61 -10.17
C LEU A 188 7.17 18.92 -11.65
N GLU A 189 5.96 19.37 -11.99
CA GLU A 189 5.59 19.77 -13.36
C GLU A 189 6.43 20.95 -13.88
N GLU A 190 6.81 21.89 -13.00
CA GLU A 190 7.54 23.11 -13.34
C GLU A 190 9.07 22.92 -13.39
N GLU A 191 9.61 21.94 -12.64
CA GLU A 191 11.04 21.75 -12.40
C GLU A 191 11.70 20.80 -13.41
N LYS A 192 12.57 21.35 -14.26
CA LYS A 192 13.21 20.61 -15.38
C LYS A 192 14.16 19.49 -14.96
N ASP A 193 14.72 19.56 -13.76
CA ASP A 193 15.63 18.53 -13.27
C ASP A 193 14.90 17.27 -12.73
N TYR A 194 13.57 17.29 -12.72
CA TYR A 194 12.73 16.19 -12.23
C TYR A 194 11.97 15.58 -13.41
N ASP A 195 12.03 14.25 -13.54
CA ASP A 195 11.12 13.49 -14.38
C ASP A 195 9.77 13.37 -13.68
N HIS A 196 8.93 14.40 -13.85
CA HIS A 196 7.61 14.46 -13.23
C HIS A 196 6.69 13.33 -13.68
N GLU A 197 6.81 12.82 -14.92
CA GLU A 197 5.99 11.70 -15.38
C GLU A 197 6.29 10.39 -14.63
N SER A 198 7.44 10.30 -13.96
CA SER A 198 7.79 9.18 -13.08
C SER A 198 7.15 9.23 -11.70
N SER A 199 6.62 10.38 -11.26
CA SER A 199 6.09 10.60 -9.92
C SER A 199 4.62 10.19 -9.79
N TYR A 200 4.26 9.42 -8.76
CA TYR A 200 2.85 9.19 -8.46
C TYR A 200 2.17 10.46 -7.89
N ILE A 201 2.92 11.31 -7.18
CA ILE A 201 2.42 12.59 -6.64
C ILE A 201 2.04 13.55 -7.77
N TYR A 202 2.87 13.65 -8.81
CA TYR A 202 2.53 14.41 -10.02
C TYR A 202 1.22 13.91 -10.64
N TRP A 203 1.09 12.59 -10.87
CA TRP A 203 -0.15 12.04 -11.42
C TRP A 203 -1.35 12.24 -10.49
N ALA A 204 -1.17 12.18 -9.18
CA ALA A 204 -2.22 12.47 -8.22
C ALA A 204 -2.69 13.92 -8.34
N TYR A 205 -1.76 14.88 -8.44
CA TYR A 205 -2.06 16.29 -8.71
C TYR A 205 -2.80 16.47 -10.04
N LYS A 206 -2.32 15.88 -11.14
CA LYS A 206 -2.94 16.00 -12.47
C LYS A 206 -4.34 15.40 -12.55
N ASN A 207 -4.59 14.33 -11.79
CA ASN A 207 -5.86 13.62 -11.79
C ASN A 207 -6.80 14.03 -10.65
N ASP A 208 -6.41 15.03 -9.85
CA ASP A 208 -7.12 15.49 -8.64
C ASP A 208 -7.47 14.36 -7.66
N ILE A 209 -6.49 13.47 -7.43
CA ILE A 209 -6.57 12.37 -6.46
C ILE A 209 -5.96 12.86 -5.14
N SER A 210 -6.74 12.76 -4.05
CA SER A 210 -6.29 13.15 -2.71
C SER A 210 -5.20 12.22 -2.19
N VAL A 211 -4.07 12.81 -1.75
CA VAL A 211 -2.97 12.10 -1.07
C VAL A 211 -2.89 12.57 0.38
N TYR A 212 -3.17 11.67 1.32
CA TYR A 212 -3.14 11.96 2.74
C TYR A 212 -1.86 11.44 3.39
N CYS A 213 -1.24 12.27 4.22
CA CYS A 213 -0.10 11.90 5.05
C CYS A 213 -0.29 12.44 6.47
N PRO A 214 -1.02 11.72 7.34
CA PRO A 214 -1.32 12.21 8.69
C PRO A 214 -0.08 12.47 9.54
N GLY A 215 1.02 11.74 9.28
CA GLY A 215 2.31 11.89 9.95
C GLY A 215 3.37 12.59 9.09
N ILE A 216 3.02 13.67 8.38
CA ILE A 216 3.92 14.33 7.40
C ILE A 216 5.26 14.84 7.99
N VAL A 217 5.33 15.02 9.31
CA VAL A 217 6.54 15.50 10.01
C VAL A 217 7.54 14.37 10.32
N ASP A 218 7.22 13.12 10.07
CA ASP A 218 8.05 11.95 10.41
C ASP A 218 8.98 11.57 9.24
N GLY A 219 9.91 12.46 8.89
CA GLY A 219 10.85 12.28 7.78
C GLY A 219 11.64 13.53 7.43
N ALA A 220 12.34 13.51 6.29
CA ALA A 220 13.11 14.66 5.79
C ALA A 220 12.23 15.90 5.54
N ILE A 221 10.94 15.71 5.21
CA ILE A 221 9.96 16.81 5.19
C ILE A 221 9.88 17.50 6.56
N GLY A 222 9.80 16.72 7.64
CA GLY A 222 9.77 17.20 9.02
C GLY A 222 11.01 17.97 9.44
N ASP A 223 12.19 17.50 9.05
CA ASP A 223 13.47 18.19 9.30
C ASP A 223 13.49 19.58 8.65
N MET A 224 13.03 19.67 7.41
CA MET A 224 12.91 20.95 6.71
C MET A 224 11.87 21.88 7.34
N LEU A 225 10.74 21.33 7.81
CA LEU A 225 9.71 22.06 8.54
C LEU A 225 10.21 22.59 9.88
N TYR A 226 11.04 21.84 10.59
CA TYR A 226 11.67 22.28 11.84
C TYR A 226 12.48 23.57 11.63
N PHE A 227 13.34 23.60 10.60
CA PHE A 227 14.11 24.79 10.28
C PHE A 227 13.21 25.93 9.79
N TYR A 228 12.22 25.65 8.96
CA TYR A 228 11.30 26.66 8.43
C TYR A 228 10.50 27.36 9.53
N LYS A 229 9.96 26.61 10.49
CA LYS A 229 9.18 27.14 11.63
C LYS A 229 10.03 28.00 12.59
N LYS A 230 11.36 27.88 12.58
CA LYS A 230 12.23 28.78 13.37
C LYS A 230 12.16 30.22 12.89
N THR A 231 12.09 30.44 11.57
CA THR A 231 12.03 31.76 10.96
C THR A 231 10.61 32.21 10.58
N HIS A 232 9.66 31.27 10.48
CA HIS A 232 8.27 31.54 10.09
C HIS A 232 7.29 31.08 11.19
N LYS A 233 7.25 31.80 12.32
CA LYS A 233 6.49 31.38 13.51
C LYS A 233 4.98 31.19 13.27
N GLY A 234 4.39 31.93 12.33
CA GLY A 234 2.98 31.80 11.97
C GLY A 234 2.63 30.53 11.20
N PHE A 235 3.58 29.90 10.50
CA PHE A 235 3.33 28.75 9.63
C PHE A 235 2.87 27.52 10.43
N THR A 236 1.71 26.95 10.13
CA THR A 236 1.12 25.84 10.89
C THR A 236 0.65 24.76 9.92
N ILE A 237 0.96 23.51 10.26
CA ILE A 237 0.38 22.35 9.59
C ILE A 237 -0.79 21.87 10.44
N ASP A 238 -1.97 21.86 9.82
CA ASP A 238 -3.19 21.40 10.46
C ASP A 238 -3.69 20.10 9.80
N PRO A 239 -3.43 18.94 10.42
CA PRO A 239 -3.91 17.66 9.91
C PRO A 239 -5.43 17.48 10.09
N THR A 240 -6.11 18.33 10.87
CA THR A 240 -7.56 18.22 11.09
C THR A 240 -8.35 18.60 9.84
N LEU A 241 -7.82 19.54 9.04
CA LEU A 241 -8.38 19.90 7.73
C LEU A 241 -8.41 18.70 6.76
N ASP A 242 -7.35 17.88 6.78
CA ASP A 242 -7.30 16.65 5.99
C ASP A 242 -8.25 15.58 6.55
N HIS A 243 -8.41 15.54 7.88
CA HIS A 243 -9.29 14.59 8.54
C HIS A 243 -10.77 14.86 8.22
N GLU A 244 -11.20 16.12 8.25
CA GLU A 244 -12.53 16.54 7.80
C GLU A 244 -12.74 16.13 6.34
N LYS A 245 -11.80 16.48 5.45
CA LYS A 245 -11.88 16.19 4.02
C LYS A 245 -12.01 14.70 3.71
N ILE A 246 -11.21 13.83 4.32
CA ILE A 246 -11.29 12.38 4.06
C ILE A 246 -12.61 11.78 4.58
N ILE A 247 -13.15 12.29 5.71
CA ILE A 247 -14.44 11.84 6.24
C ILE A 247 -15.56 12.27 5.27
N ASP A 248 -15.57 13.53 4.83
CA ASP A 248 -16.57 14.02 3.87
C ASP A 248 -16.52 13.25 2.55
N GLU A 249 -15.31 13.00 2.02
CA GLU A 249 -15.11 12.19 0.83
C GLU A 249 -15.65 10.75 1.00
N THR A 250 -15.59 10.21 2.22
CA THR A 250 -16.08 8.87 2.57
C THR A 250 -17.58 8.83 2.70
N MET A 251 -18.18 9.80 3.41
CA MET A 251 -19.62 9.92 3.59
C MET A 251 -20.37 10.15 2.27
N ASN A 252 -19.73 10.84 1.32
CA ASN A 252 -20.27 11.07 -0.01
C ASN A 252 -20.09 9.87 -0.98
N SER A 253 -19.51 8.76 -0.53
CA SER A 253 -19.24 7.60 -1.38
C SER A 253 -20.24 6.47 -1.14
N SER A 254 -20.92 6.02 -2.20
CA SER A 254 -21.88 4.90 -2.14
C SER A 254 -21.20 3.61 -1.68
N LYS A 255 -20.15 3.19 -2.39
CA LYS A 255 -19.34 2.00 -2.11
C LYS A 255 -17.88 2.38 -1.91
N THR A 256 -17.21 1.80 -0.93
CA THR A 256 -15.79 2.02 -0.66
C THR A 256 -15.03 0.70 -0.58
N GLY A 257 -13.82 0.67 -1.14
CA GLY A 257 -12.94 -0.50 -1.09
C GLY A 257 -11.55 -0.13 -0.57
N ALA A 258 -11.00 -0.93 0.34
CA ALA A 258 -9.65 -0.73 0.87
C ALA A 258 -8.66 -1.69 0.22
N ILE A 259 -7.54 -1.16 -0.27
CA ILE A 259 -6.34 -1.92 -0.63
C ILE A 259 -5.20 -1.41 0.27
N VAL A 260 -4.69 -2.27 1.15
CA VAL A 260 -3.66 -1.90 2.15
C VAL A 260 -2.38 -2.68 1.88
N LEU A 261 -1.28 -1.95 1.63
CA LEU A 261 0.08 -2.48 1.49
C LEU A 261 0.88 -2.14 2.76
N GLY A 262 0.99 -3.11 3.67
CA GLY A 262 1.64 -2.94 4.97
C GLY A 262 0.66 -2.63 6.11
N GLY A 263 0.98 -1.65 6.94
CA GLY A 263 0.25 -1.32 8.17
C GLY A 263 0.52 0.10 8.66
N GLY A 264 0.51 0.30 9.98
CA GLY A 264 0.85 1.58 10.60
C GLY A 264 -0.17 2.69 10.33
N ILE A 265 0.31 3.93 10.35
CA ILE A 265 -0.55 5.12 10.31
C ILE A 265 -1.40 5.21 9.03
N SER A 266 -0.88 4.78 7.88
CA SER A 266 -1.61 4.84 6.61
C SER A 266 -2.78 3.86 6.57
N LYS A 267 -2.60 2.63 7.07
CA LYS A 267 -3.70 1.65 7.25
C LYS A 267 -4.76 2.23 8.18
N HIS A 268 -4.36 2.60 9.40
CA HIS A 268 -5.31 3.03 10.41
C HIS A 268 -6.12 4.25 9.95
N TYR A 269 -5.47 5.21 9.27
CA TYR A 269 -6.10 6.46 8.87
C TYR A 269 -7.27 6.26 7.90
N ILE A 270 -7.11 5.43 6.86
CA ILE A 270 -8.19 5.17 5.91
C ILE A 270 -9.33 4.34 6.53
N LEU A 271 -8.99 3.39 7.42
CA LEU A 271 -9.96 2.57 8.14
C LEU A 271 -10.79 3.42 9.10
N ASN A 272 -10.14 4.31 9.84
CA ASN A 272 -10.81 5.20 10.79
C ASN A 272 -11.77 6.17 10.08
N ALA A 273 -11.40 6.68 8.89
CA ALA A 273 -12.30 7.51 8.09
C ALA A 273 -13.57 6.75 7.65
N ASN A 274 -13.49 5.44 7.45
CA ASN A 274 -14.63 4.62 7.03
C ASN A 274 -15.54 4.16 8.17
N ILE A 275 -15.17 4.37 9.43
CA ILE A 275 -16.06 4.12 10.59
C ILE A 275 -17.37 4.92 10.47
N PHE A 276 -17.29 6.14 9.93
CA PHE A 276 -18.46 7.00 9.71
C PHE A 276 -19.47 6.43 8.71
N LYS A 277 -19.08 5.43 7.90
CA LYS A 277 -19.94 4.71 6.96
C LYS A 277 -20.16 3.23 7.36
N GLU A 278 -19.96 2.93 8.65
CA GLU A 278 -20.02 1.57 9.22
C GLU A 278 -19.00 0.60 8.59
N GLY A 279 -17.94 1.16 8.00
CA GLY A 279 -16.80 0.42 7.45
C GLY A 279 -16.79 0.29 5.94
N PHE A 280 -15.67 -0.22 5.45
CA PHE A 280 -15.49 -0.53 4.03
C PHE A 280 -16.45 -1.63 3.55
N ASP A 281 -16.91 -1.51 2.31
CA ASP A 281 -17.70 -2.54 1.62
C ASP A 281 -16.83 -3.72 1.14
N TYR A 282 -15.53 -3.48 0.93
CA TYR A 282 -14.52 -4.47 0.51
C TYR A 282 -13.17 -4.16 1.14
N ALA A 283 -12.40 -5.18 1.51
CA ALA A 283 -11.06 -4.97 2.07
C ALA A 283 -10.05 -6.03 1.61
N VAL A 284 -8.90 -5.58 1.10
CA VAL A 284 -7.76 -6.44 0.78
C VAL A 284 -6.53 -5.91 1.48
N TYR A 285 -5.95 -6.72 2.36
CA TYR A 285 -4.72 -6.39 3.07
C TYR A 285 -3.56 -7.26 2.57
N ILE A 286 -2.39 -6.65 2.36
CA ILE A 286 -1.14 -7.35 2.02
C ILE A 286 -0.10 -6.90 3.03
N SER A 287 0.29 -7.78 3.96
CA SER A 287 1.15 -7.40 5.07
C SER A 287 1.90 -8.60 5.64
N THR A 288 3.10 -8.36 6.15
CA THR A 288 3.88 -9.35 6.90
C THR A 288 3.58 -9.34 8.41
N ALA A 289 2.75 -8.40 8.89
CA ALA A 289 2.47 -8.23 10.31
C ALA A 289 1.52 -9.33 10.84
N THR A 290 1.87 -9.90 11.99
CA THR A 290 1.12 -10.97 12.68
C THR A 290 0.29 -10.42 13.85
N PRO A 291 -0.83 -11.05 14.21
CA PRO A 291 -1.74 -10.50 15.23
C PRO A 291 -1.28 -10.68 16.69
N TYR A 292 -0.28 -11.53 16.96
CA TYR A 292 0.04 -11.99 18.32
C TYR A 292 0.62 -10.91 19.26
N ASP A 293 1.09 -9.79 18.70
CA ASP A 293 1.61 -8.65 19.48
C ASP A 293 0.54 -7.59 19.78
N GLY A 294 -0.70 -7.79 19.31
CA GLY A 294 -1.81 -6.85 19.51
C GLY A 294 -1.65 -5.52 18.76
N SER A 295 -0.76 -5.43 17.77
CA SER A 295 -0.60 -4.23 16.95
C SER A 295 -1.75 -4.06 15.95
N ASP A 296 -2.21 -2.82 15.73
CA ASP A 296 -3.20 -2.54 14.66
C ASP A 296 -2.68 -2.96 13.27
N SER A 297 -1.36 -2.87 13.04
CA SER A 297 -0.71 -3.42 11.84
C SER A 297 -0.97 -4.91 11.66
N GLY A 298 -0.80 -5.69 12.74
CA GLY A 298 -0.98 -7.15 12.79
C GLY A 298 -2.42 -7.60 12.87
N GLY A 299 -3.32 -6.73 13.34
CA GLY A 299 -4.76 -6.98 13.48
C GLY A 299 -5.38 -7.58 12.23
N ASN A 300 -6.26 -8.56 12.45
CA ASN A 300 -7.02 -9.21 11.39
C ASN A 300 -8.31 -8.43 11.08
N GLU A 301 -9.01 -8.88 10.07
CA GLU A 301 -10.20 -8.22 9.55
C GLU A 301 -11.41 -8.41 10.46
N GLU A 302 -11.44 -9.50 11.23
CA GLU A 302 -12.44 -9.71 12.28
C GLU A 302 -12.31 -8.67 13.40
N GLU A 303 -11.09 -8.33 13.81
CA GLU A 303 -10.85 -7.20 14.72
C GLU A 303 -11.37 -5.90 14.10
N ALA A 304 -11.07 -5.62 12.83
CA ALA A 304 -11.52 -4.41 12.15
C ALA A 304 -13.06 -4.29 12.11
N LYS A 305 -13.79 -5.40 11.97
CA LYS A 305 -15.27 -5.41 12.04
C LYS A 305 -15.80 -4.97 13.41
N THR A 306 -15.12 -5.33 14.51
CA THR A 306 -15.55 -4.91 15.86
C THR A 306 -15.54 -3.39 16.06
N TRP A 307 -14.72 -2.68 15.28
CA TRP A 307 -14.59 -1.22 15.31
C TRP A 307 -15.36 -0.51 14.18
N ALA A 308 -16.20 -1.24 13.44
CA ALA A 308 -16.87 -0.74 12.23
C ALA A 308 -15.89 -0.16 11.19
N LYS A 309 -14.64 -0.66 11.14
CA LYS A 309 -13.66 -0.30 10.10
C LYS A 309 -13.92 -1.06 8.79
N ILE A 310 -14.50 -2.25 8.89
CA ILE A 310 -15.01 -3.09 7.80
C ILE A 310 -16.44 -3.48 8.14
N LYS A 311 -17.35 -3.53 7.16
CA LYS A 311 -18.72 -4.02 7.38
C LYS A 311 -18.74 -5.51 7.73
N ILE A 312 -19.73 -5.92 8.51
CA ILE A 312 -19.86 -7.30 9.02
C ILE A 312 -19.79 -8.34 7.88
N ASP A 313 -20.54 -8.10 6.80
CA ASP A 313 -20.66 -9.00 5.65
C ASP A 313 -19.76 -8.62 4.46
N ALA A 314 -18.82 -7.67 4.65
CA ALA A 314 -17.94 -7.24 3.57
C ALA A 314 -17.00 -8.39 3.11
N PRO A 315 -16.88 -8.64 1.80
CA PRO A 315 -15.82 -9.49 1.27
C PRO A 315 -14.46 -8.93 1.63
N HIS A 316 -13.63 -9.75 2.28
CA HIS A 316 -12.31 -9.35 2.75
C HIS A 316 -11.31 -10.50 2.71
N THR A 317 -10.03 -10.16 2.59
CA THR A 317 -8.92 -11.13 2.74
C THR A 317 -7.61 -10.42 3.11
N LYS A 318 -6.73 -11.15 3.78
CA LYS A 318 -5.38 -10.72 4.15
C LYS A 318 -4.37 -11.71 3.61
N VAL A 319 -3.51 -11.21 2.73
CA VAL A 319 -2.38 -11.93 2.16
C VAL A 319 -1.15 -11.67 3.03
N TYR A 320 -0.73 -12.69 3.78
CA TYR A 320 0.50 -12.70 4.57
C TYR A 320 1.71 -12.88 3.66
N CYS A 321 2.14 -11.80 3.01
CA CYS A 321 3.23 -11.77 2.04
C CYS A 321 3.89 -10.39 2.00
N ASP A 322 5.14 -10.32 1.53
CA ASP A 322 5.75 -9.05 1.14
C ASP A 322 4.99 -8.47 -0.07
N ALA A 323 4.53 -7.22 0.04
CA ALA A 323 3.77 -6.56 -0.99
C ALA A 323 4.54 -6.38 -2.31
N SER A 324 5.89 -6.34 -2.27
CA SER A 324 6.72 -6.34 -3.49
C SER A 324 6.58 -7.61 -4.32
N ILE A 325 6.05 -8.70 -3.76
CA ILE A 325 5.77 -9.97 -4.45
C ILE A 325 4.28 -10.06 -4.81
N ALA A 326 3.40 -9.91 -3.83
CA ALA A 326 1.97 -10.16 -4.03
C ALA A 326 1.26 -9.06 -4.84
N PHE A 327 1.60 -7.79 -4.61
CA PHE A 327 0.89 -6.68 -5.23
C PHE A 327 1.04 -6.62 -6.76
N PRO A 328 2.24 -6.83 -7.36
CA PRO A 328 2.36 -6.93 -8.82
C PRO A 328 1.45 -8.00 -9.44
N LEU A 329 1.35 -9.18 -8.81
CA LEU A 329 0.50 -10.28 -9.27
C LEU A 329 -0.99 -9.93 -9.18
N ILE A 330 -1.40 -9.32 -8.06
CA ILE A 330 -2.78 -8.86 -7.85
C ILE A 330 -3.14 -7.80 -8.89
N VAL A 331 -2.28 -6.81 -9.13
CA VAL A 331 -2.54 -5.76 -10.15
C VAL A 331 -2.64 -6.37 -11.54
N ALA A 332 -1.78 -7.35 -11.86
CA ALA A 332 -1.84 -8.06 -13.13
C ALA A 332 -3.15 -8.84 -13.31
N GLY A 333 -3.67 -9.46 -12.26
CA GLY A 333 -4.95 -10.17 -12.28
C GLY A 333 -6.22 -9.29 -12.26
N THR A 334 -6.08 -7.97 -12.05
CA THR A 334 -7.23 -7.08 -11.77
C THR A 334 -7.33 -5.87 -12.70
N PHE A 335 -6.43 -4.90 -12.55
CA PHE A 335 -6.53 -3.59 -13.18
C PHE A 335 -6.05 -3.56 -14.64
N ILE A 336 -5.33 -4.60 -15.06
CA ILE A 336 -4.88 -4.76 -16.43
C ILE A 336 -5.99 -5.45 -17.23
N LYS A 337 -6.48 -4.81 -18.29
CA LYS A 337 -7.30 -5.49 -19.31
C LYS A 337 -6.39 -6.44 -20.07
N ILE A 338 -6.41 -7.71 -19.69
CA ILE A 338 -5.74 -8.75 -20.46
C ILE A 338 -6.61 -8.98 -21.69
N LYS A 339 -6.04 -8.81 -22.89
CA LYS A 339 -6.78 -9.02 -24.14
C LYS A 339 -7.32 -10.45 -24.12
N ASP A 340 -8.62 -10.60 -24.31
CA ASP A 340 -9.22 -11.90 -24.58
C ASP A 340 -8.50 -12.52 -25.79
N LYS A 341 -8.14 -13.80 -25.68
CA LYS A 341 -7.70 -14.58 -26.85
C LYS A 341 -8.90 -14.65 -27.80
N ASN A 342 -8.75 -14.04 -28.99
CA ASN A 342 -9.70 -14.17 -30.10
C ASN A 342 -9.96 -15.63 -30.44
#